data_AF-A0A950P8R2-F1
#
_entry.id   AF-A0A950P8R2-F1
#
_cell.length_a   1.000
_cell.length_b   1.000
_cell.length_c   1.000
_cell.angle_alpha   90.00
_cell.angle_beta   90.00
_cell.angle_gamma   90.00
#
_symmetry.space_group_name_H-M   'P 1'
#
loop_
_entity.id
_entity.type
_entity.pdbx_description
1 polymer ?
#
loop_
_entity_poly.entity_id
_entity_poly.type
_entity_poly.pdbx_seq_one_letter_code
_entity_poly.pdbx_strand_id
1 'polypeptide(L)'
;MVKSVVRLFRLAALVLILLVVALPAWAEDLATVVAGLGGDSFVAKEKAVVALGKTGDPRAVSVLKALGEDRLRKTSDGRVVIAEGSGRSAKLTDAVTGQPVTDIPADSLDRIIVNNRLRGAIEAALGSLTLVSSDRPARLAAAQDALRHPSAETVTLLEKALATEQDPEIRAAMQRSLAGSQLFAGSKEERLAAIRALGTATDPQVKNLLDEFRYSANIDPELYKAAGEALASIDSRLRWSGIAANLFQGISLGSVLLLAAIGL
;
A
#
# COMPACT_ATOMS: atom_id res chain seq x y z
N MET A 1 12.13 -51.17 28.52
CA MET A 1 10.86 -50.50 28.90
C MET A 1 11.04 -49.01 29.20
N VAL A 2 11.94 -48.61 30.11
CA VAL A 2 12.14 -47.22 30.55
C VAL A 2 12.49 -46.23 29.42
N LYS A 3 13.36 -46.61 28.47
CA LYS A 3 13.78 -45.72 27.36
C LYS A 3 12.65 -45.39 26.36
N SER A 4 11.66 -46.27 26.21
CA SER A 4 10.51 -46.06 25.32
C SER A 4 9.51 -45.07 25.92
N VAL A 5 9.30 -45.14 27.25
CA VAL A 5 8.43 -44.21 27.99
C VAL A 5 8.98 -42.79 27.96
N VAL A 6 10.30 -42.62 28.09
CA VAL A 6 10.96 -41.30 28.03
C VAL A 6 10.88 -40.68 26.62
N ARG A 7 10.93 -41.49 25.55
CA ARG A 7 10.74 -41.00 24.16
C ARG A 7 9.29 -40.57 23.91
N LEU A 8 8.32 -41.30 24.45
CA LEU A 8 6.90 -40.96 24.33
C LEU A 8 6.59 -39.65 25.06
N PHE A 9 7.16 -39.44 26.25
CA PHE A 9 7.03 -38.18 26.99
C PHE A 9 7.67 -36.99 26.26
N ARG A 10 8.82 -37.19 25.62
CA ARG A 10 9.48 -36.13 24.82
C ARG A 10 8.69 -35.77 23.56
N LEU A 11 8.10 -36.76 22.88
CA LEU A 11 7.23 -36.52 21.71
C LEU A 11 5.94 -35.80 22.12
N ALA A 12 5.31 -36.20 23.23
CA ALA A 12 4.12 -35.53 23.75
C ALA A 12 4.43 -34.07 24.17
N ALA A 13 5.58 -33.83 24.81
CA ALA A 13 6.02 -32.47 25.15
C ALA A 13 6.32 -31.63 23.91
N LEU A 14 6.91 -32.21 22.85
CA LEU A 14 7.17 -31.49 21.59
C LEU A 14 5.87 -31.13 20.85
N VAL A 15 4.88 -32.02 20.85
CA VAL A 15 3.54 -31.75 20.27
C VAL A 15 2.79 -30.70 21.08
N LEU A 16 2.90 -30.72 22.40
CA LEU A 16 2.29 -29.71 23.27
C LEU A 16 2.94 -28.33 23.10
N ILE A 17 4.26 -28.27 22.90
CA ILE A 17 4.98 -27.02 22.60
C ILE A 17 4.60 -26.50 21.20
N LEU A 18 4.44 -27.36 20.19
CA LEU A 18 3.95 -26.97 18.86
C LEU A 18 2.49 -26.48 18.87
N LEU A 19 1.65 -26.98 19.79
CA LEU A 19 0.27 -26.52 19.95
C LEU A 19 0.18 -25.15 20.66
N VAL A 20 1.13 -24.82 21.54
CA VAL A 20 1.16 -23.53 22.28
C VAL A 20 1.70 -22.38 21.42
N VAL A 21 2.48 -22.67 20.39
CA VAL A 21 2.93 -21.65 19.42
C VAL A 21 1.81 -21.26 18.43
N ALA A 22 0.69 -21.99 18.40
CA ALA A 22 -0.50 -21.66 17.63
C ALA A 22 -1.51 -20.78 18.40
N LEU A 23 -1.08 -20.07 19.44
CA LEU A 23 -1.88 -18.97 19.99
C LEU A 23 -2.02 -17.89 18.90
N PRO A 24 -3.23 -17.44 18.56
CA PRO A 24 -3.40 -16.33 17.64
C PRO A 24 -2.66 -15.14 18.24
N ALA A 25 -1.59 -14.72 17.57
CA ALA A 25 -0.90 -13.48 17.85
C ALA A 25 -1.95 -12.36 17.94
N TRP A 26 -1.80 -11.46 18.90
CA TRP A 26 -2.68 -10.32 19.14
C TRP A 26 -2.71 -9.37 17.94
N ALA A 27 -3.40 -9.75 16.88
CA ALA A 27 -4.09 -8.82 16.04
C ALA A 27 -5.32 -8.37 16.84
N GLU A 28 -5.53 -7.06 16.99
CA GLU A 28 -6.87 -6.57 17.31
C GLU A 28 -7.82 -7.22 16.31
N ASP A 29 -8.79 -8.00 16.81
CA ASP A 29 -9.77 -8.65 15.96
C ASP A 29 -10.41 -7.60 15.05
N LEU A 30 -10.47 -7.88 13.75
CA LEU A 30 -11.07 -6.99 12.75
C LEU A 30 -12.44 -6.49 13.21
N ALA A 31 -13.21 -7.34 13.91
CA ALA A 31 -14.49 -6.99 14.50
C ALA A 31 -14.39 -5.81 15.49
N THR A 32 -13.38 -5.82 16.36
CA THR A 32 -13.14 -4.77 17.36
C THR A 32 -12.76 -3.46 16.70
N VAL A 33 -11.89 -3.51 15.68
CA VAL A 33 -11.45 -2.32 14.97
C VAL A 33 -12.60 -1.71 14.16
N VAL A 34 -13.37 -2.54 13.44
CA VAL A 34 -14.54 -2.11 12.67
C VAL A 34 -15.61 -1.51 13.57
N ALA A 35 -15.87 -2.11 14.75
CA ALA A 35 -16.82 -1.54 15.72
C ALA A 35 -16.42 -0.12 16.18
N GLY A 36 -15.12 0.16 16.27
CA GLY A 36 -14.59 1.50 16.59
C GLY A 36 -14.99 2.60 15.58
N LEU A 37 -15.29 2.23 14.33
CA LEU A 37 -15.81 3.18 13.32
C LEU A 37 -17.23 3.67 13.65
N GLY A 38 -17.99 2.88 14.40
CA GLY A 38 -19.33 3.22 14.88
C GLY A 38 -19.35 4.07 16.14
N GLY A 39 -18.19 4.46 16.69
CA GLY A 39 -18.10 5.29 17.89
C GLY A 39 -18.56 6.73 17.67
N ASP A 40 -18.95 7.42 18.75
CA ASP A 40 -19.50 8.78 18.66
C ASP A 40 -18.42 9.85 18.46
N SER A 41 -17.16 9.56 18.82
CA SER A 41 -16.05 10.52 18.69
C SER A 41 -15.25 10.31 17.40
N PHE A 42 -14.91 11.41 16.72
CA PHE A 42 -14.02 11.37 15.55
C PHE A 42 -12.61 10.87 15.87
N VAL A 43 -12.16 11.02 17.12
CA VAL A 43 -10.87 10.51 17.58
C VAL A 43 -10.88 8.97 17.62
N ALA A 44 -11.96 8.37 18.12
CA ALA A 44 -12.11 6.90 18.11
C ALA A 44 -12.17 6.35 16.68
N LYS A 45 -12.94 7.01 15.80
CA LYS A 45 -13.03 6.62 14.39
C LYS A 45 -11.68 6.69 13.68
N GLU A 46 -10.92 7.75 13.91
CA GLU A 46 -9.58 7.89 13.32
C GLU A 46 -8.64 6.80 13.82
N LYS A 47 -8.64 6.51 15.13
CA LYS A 47 -7.84 5.40 15.68
C LYS A 47 -8.20 4.07 15.02
N ALA A 48 -9.49 3.81 14.81
CA ALA A 48 -9.98 2.62 14.11
C ALA A 48 -9.54 2.60 12.63
N VAL A 49 -9.62 3.73 11.92
CA VAL A 49 -9.13 3.84 10.53
C VAL A 49 -7.63 3.54 10.44
N VAL A 50 -6.82 4.12 11.33
CA VAL A 50 -5.36 3.89 11.39
C VAL A 50 -5.05 2.43 11.73
N ALA A 51 -5.81 1.82 12.63
CA ALA A 51 -5.66 0.40 12.96
C ALA A 51 -6.05 -0.50 11.78
N LEU A 52 -7.16 -0.20 11.08
CA LEU A 52 -7.57 -0.91 9.86
C LEU A 52 -6.46 -0.87 8.81
N GLY A 53 -5.84 0.30 8.60
CA GLY A 53 -4.72 0.48 7.68
C GLY A 53 -3.50 -0.42 7.97
N LYS A 54 -3.38 -0.94 9.19
CA LYS A 54 -2.26 -1.79 9.64
C LYS A 54 -2.57 -3.29 9.60
N THR A 55 -3.83 -3.69 9.35
CA THR A 55 -4.25 -5.11 9.41
C THR A 55 -3.74 -5.95 8.24
N GLY A 56 -3.55 -5.33 7.06
CA GLY A 56 -3.28 -6.05 5.82
C GLY A 56 -4.45 -6.91 5.31
N ASP A 57 -5.64 -6.82 5.93
CA ASP A 57 -6.81 -7.61 5.54
C ASP A 57 -7.52 -6.97 4.33
N PRO A 58 -7.80 -7.72 3.23
CA PRO A 58 -8.57 -7.21 2.09
C PRO A 58 -9.94 -6.63 2.47
N ARG A 59 -10.57 -7.12 3.54
CA ARG A 59 -11.83 -6.59 4.06
C ARG A 59 -11.67 -5.19 4.64
N ALA A 60 -10.51 -4.84 5.20
CA ALA A 60 -10.26 -3.49 5.66
C ALA A 60 -10.33 -2.48 4.49
N VAL A 61 -9.94 -2.89 3.27
CA VAL A 61 -10.06 -2.05 2.07
C VAL A 61 -11.52 -1.79 1.72
N SER A 62 -12.38 -2.81 1.73
CA SER A 62 -13.80 -2.63 1.41
C SER A 62 -14.51 -1.76 2.45
N VAL A 63 -14.19 -1.93 3.74
CA VAL A 63 -14.71 -1.11 4.84
C VAL A 63 -14.27 0.34 4.71
N LEU A 64 -12.99 0.61 4.49
CA LEU A 64 -12.47 1.97 4.39
C LEU A 64 -12.98 2.70 3.13
N LYS A 65 -13.11 2.00 1.99
CA LYS A 65 -13.76 2.56 0.79
C LYS A 65 -15.23 2.90 1.07
N ALA A 66 -15.98 1.98 1.67
CA ALA A 66 -17.37 2.24 2.04
C ALA A 66 -17.51 3.40 3.04
N LEU A 67 -16.55 3.58 3.95
CA LEU A 67 -16.53 4.73 4.85
C LEU A 67 -16.29 6.05 4.10
N GLY A 68 -15.29 6.07 3.20
CA GLY A 68 -14.98 7.25 2.38
C GLY A 68 -16.10 7.65 1.42
N GLU A 69 -16.82 6.66 0.88
CA GLU A 69 -17.94 6.82 -0.06
C GLU A 69 -19.29 7.03 0.64
N ASP A 70 -19.29 7.23 1.96
CA ASP A 70 -20.51 7.43 2.75
C ASP A 70 -21.52 6.27 2.67
N ARG A 71 -21.02 5.04 2.48
CA ARG A 71 -21.80 3.79 2.42
C ARG A 71 -21.76 2.98 3.71
N LEU A 72 -20.88 3.33 4.65
CA LEU A 72 -20.82 2.68 5.96
C LEU A 72 -21.97 3.14 6.85
N ARG A 73 -22.62 2.17 7.49
CA ARG A 73 -23.79 2.36 8.34
C ARG A 73 -23.62 1.58 9.64
N LYS A 74 -24.30 2.02 10.69
CA LYS A 74 -24.29 1.39 12.01
C LYS A 74 -25.71 1.02 12.43
N THR A 75 -25.88 -0.13 13.04
CA THR A 75 -27.14 -0.55 13.69
C THR A 75 -27.21 0.00 15.12
N SER A 76 -28.41 0.07 15.70
CA SER A 76 -28.60 0.41 17.12
C SER A 76 -27.73 -0.43 18.06
N ASP A 77 -27.48 -1.68 17.69
CA ASP A 77 -26.73 -2.66 18.48
C ASP A 77 -25.21 -2.54 18.28
N GLY A 78 -24.75 -1.56 17.50
CA GLY A 78 -23.34 -1.28 17.27
C GLY A 78 -22.69 -2.06 16.12
N ARG A 79 -23.46 -2.87 15.38
CA ARG A 79 -22.97 -3.60 14.20
C ARG A 79 -22.74 -2.62 13.05
N VAL A 80 -21.62 -2.77 12.36
CA VAL A 80 -21.27 -1.94 11.20
C VAL A 80 -21.53 -2.73 9.92
N VAL A 81 -22.24 -2.11 8.98
CA VAL A 81 -22.62 -2.71 7.70
C VAL A 81 -22.29 -1.76 6.54
N ILE A 82 -22.05 -2.34 5.38
CA ILE A 82 -21.87 -1.64 4.11
C ILE A 82 -23.22 -1.68 3.39
N ALA A 83 -23.75 -0.51 3.04
CA ALA A 83 -24.97 -0.39 2.27
C ALA A 83 -24.65 -0.09 0.79
N GLU A 84 -25.13 -0.94 -0.12
CA GLU A 84 -25.03 -0.73 -1.56
C GLU A 84 -26.38 -0.37 -2.17
N GLY A 85 -26.46 0.80 -2.80
CA GLY A 85 -27.71 1.37 -3.31
C GLY A 85 -28.38 2.31 -2.30
N SER A 86 -29.62 2.69 -2.58
CA SER A 86 -30.34 3.72 -1.83
C SER A 86 -31.70 3.22 -1.32
N GLY A 87 -32.08 3.69 -0.13
CA GLY A 87 -33.39 3.41 0.46
C GLY A 87 -33.57 1.96 0.91
N ARG A 88 -34.82 1.50 0.98
CA ARG A 88 -35.19 0.18 1.52
C ARG A 88 -34.68 -1.02 0.72
N SER A 89 -34.24 -0.79 -0.52
CA SER A 89 -33.71 -1.82 -1.41
C SER A 89 -32.18 -1.92 -1.37
N ALA A 90 -31.52 -1.17 -0.49
CA ALA A 90 -30.07 -1.22 -0.35
C ALA A 90 -29.64 -2.64 0.09
N LYS A 91 -28.68 -3.21 -0.62
CA LYS A 91 -28.07 -4.48 -0.24
C LYS A 91 -27.13 -4.21 0.93
N LEU A 92 -27.35 -4.91 2.04
CA LEU A 92 -26.52 -4.78 3.22
C LEU A 92 -25.52 -5.93 3.27
N THR A 93 -24.27 -5.59 3.56
CA THR A 93 -23.18 -6.56 3.78
C THR A 93 -22.53 -6.26 5.12
N ASP A 94 -22.27 -7.29 5.91
CA ASP A 94 -21.58 -7.13 7.19
C ASP A 94 -20.12 -6.71 6.96
N ALA A 95 -19.68 -5.63 7.61
CA ALA A 95 -18.35 -5.05 7.41
C ALA A 95 -17.20 -5.94 7.93
N VAL A 96 -17.49 -6.88 8.85
CA VAL A 96 -16.50 -7.77 9.45
C VAL A 96 -16.42 -9.10 8.68
N THR A 97 -17.56 -9.69 8.37
CA THR A 97 -17.65 -11.03 7.77
C THR A 97 -17.76 -11.02 6.26
N GLY A 98 -18.17 -9.90 5.66
CA GLY A 98 -18.44 -9.79 4.22
C GLY A 98 -19.69 -10.55 3.76
N GLN A 99 -20.51 -11.06 4.67
CA GLN A 99 -21.74 -11.80 4.35
C GLN A 99 -22.92 -10.86 4.16
N PRO A 100 -23.90 -11.21 3.30
CA PRO A 100 -25.12 -10.44 3.15
C PRO A 100 -25.94 -10.43 4.44
N VAL A 101 -26.51 -9.27 4.76
CA VAL A 101 -27.37 -9.02 5.91
C VAL A 101 -28.78 -8.80 5.38
N THR A 102 -29.72 -9.67 5.74
CA THR A 102 -31.13 -9.61 5.29
C THR A 102 -32.11 -9.44 6.44
N ASP A 103 -31.62 -9.54 7.67
CA ASP A 103 -32.36 -9.46 8.94
C ASP A 103 -32.59 -8.03 9.43
N ILE A 104 -31.94 -7.03 8.81
CA ILE A 104 -31.98 -5.64 9.25
C ILE A 104 -32.53 -4.76 8.13
N PRO A 105 -33.58 -3.95 8.39
CA PRO A 105 -34.11 -3.03 7.41
C PRO A 105 -33.15 -1.83 7.21
N ALA A 106 -32.84 -1.51 5.96
CA ALA A 106 -31.82 -0.51 5.62
C ALA A 106 -32.15 0.93 6.10
N ASP A 107 -33.43 1.23 6.33
CA ASP A 107 -33.90 2.53 6.85
C ASP A 107 -33.75 2.66 8.38
N SER A 108 -33.41 1.59 9.10
CA SER A 108 -33.14 1.61 10.54
C SER A 108 -31.68 1.91 10.90
N LEU A 109 -30.85 2.21 9.90
CA LEU A 109 -29.40 2.32 10.07
C LEU A 109 -28.94 3.76 10.18
N ASP A 110 -28.07 4.01 11.16
CA ASP A 110 -27.42 5.30 11.35
C ASP A 110 -26.23 5.49 10.43
N ARG A 111 -26.05 6.73 9.97
CA ARG A 111 -24.92 7.13 9.13
C ARG A 111 -23.67 7.37 9.97
N ILE A 112 -22.54 6.82 9.54
CA ILE A 112 -21.24 7.12 10.15
C ILE A 112 -20.69 8.40 9.51
N ILE A 113 -20.76 9.50 10.25
CA ILE A 113 -20.30 10.82 9.77
C ILE A 113 -18.77 10.83 9.61
N VAL A 114 -18.29 11.34 8.47
CA VAL A 114 -16.88 11.54 8.11
C VAL A 114 -16.59 13.02 7.91
N ASN A 115 -15.57 13.54 8.61
CA ASN A 115 -15.08 14.92 8.43
C ASN A 115 -13.82 14.94 7.55
N ASN A 116 -13.33 16.13 7.17
CA ASN A 116 -12.15 16.25 6.29
C ASN A 116 -10.89 15.59 6.87
N ARG A 117 -10.69 15.67 8.19
CA ARG A 117 -9.55 15.03 8.86
C ARG A 117 -9.62 13.50 8.74
N LEU A 118 -10.80 12.94 8.99
CA LEU A 118 -11.04 11.50 8.87
C LEU A 118 -10.94 11.04 7.42
N ARG A 119 -11.33 11.88 6.44
CA ARG A 119 -11.14 11.57 5.01
C ARG A 119 -9.66 11.40 4.66
N GLY A 120 -8.79 12.31 5.10
CA GLY A 120 -7.34 12.17 4.92
C GLY A 120 -6.78 10.91 5.57
N ALA A 121 -7.23 10.57 6.79
CA ALA A 121 -6.84 9.34 7.46
C ALA A 121 -7.30 8.07 6.70
N ILE A 122 -8.50 8.09 6.11
CA ILE A 122 -9.04 6.98 5.30
C ILE A 122 -8.18 6.79 4.04
N GLU A 123 -7.83 7.86 3.35
CA GLU A 123 -6.99 7.82 2.15
C GLU A 123 -5.60 7.24 2.47
N ALA A 124 -4.98 7.70 3.56
CA ALA A 124 -3.70 7.17 4.04
C ALA A 124 -3.78 5.68 4.42
N ALA A 125 -4.84 5.28 5.13
CA ALA A 125 -5.06 3.88 5.51
C ALA A 125 -5.34 2.97 4.29
N LEU A 126 -6.08 3.46 3.30
CA LEU A 126 -6.30 2.74 2.04
C LEU A 126 -5.00 2.54 1.26
N GLY A 127 -4.16 3.58 1.15
CA GLY A 127 -2.84 3.49 0.52
C GLY A 127 -1.93 2.47 1.22
N SER A 128 -1.99 2.42 2.55
CA SER A 128 -1.27 1.44 3.36
C SER A 128 -1.66 -0.01 3.02
N LEU A 129 -2.96 -0.27 2.89
CA LEU A 129 -3.49 -1.62 2.67
C LEU A 129 -3.30 -2.09 1.22
N THR A 130 -3.38 -1.19 0.25
CA THR A 130 -3.18 -1.57 -1.15
C THR A 130 -1.74 -1.97 -1.45
N LEU A 131 -0.75 -1.49 -0.68
CA LEU A 131 0.65 -1.95 -0.78
C LEU A 131 0.83 -3.44 -0.45
N VAL A 132 -0.03 -4.05 0.36
CA VAL A 132 0.05 -5.48 0.74
C VAL A 132 -1.13 -6.30 0.19
N SER A 133 -1.89 -5.75 -0.76
CA SER A 133 -3.03 -6.40 -1.38
C SER A 133 -2.65 -7.72 -2.05
N SER A 134 -3.54 -8.72 -2.07
CA SER A 134 -3.34 -9.92 -2.88
C SER A 134 -3.36 -9.62 -4.39
N ASP A 135 -4.03 -8.54 -4.79
CA ASP A 135 -4.13 -8.09 -6.18
C ASP A 135 -2.85 -7.37 -6.65
N ARG A 136 -2.16 -7.98 -7.62
CA ARG A 136 -0.88 -7.49 -8.16
C ARG A 136 -1.00 -6.08 -8.77
N PRO A 137 -1.93 -5.80 -9.72
CA PRO A 137 -2.22 -4.46 -10.21
C PRO A 137 -2.41 -3.41 -9.11
N ALA A 138 -3.19 -3.72 -8.06
CA ALA A 138 -3.41 -2.81 -6.95
C ALA A 138 -2.13 -2.49 -6.18
N ARG A 139 -1.28 -3.49 -5.91
CA ARG A 139 0.02 -3.28 -5.25
C ARG A 139 0.96 -2.40 -6.06
N LEU A 140 1.05 -2.65 -7.37
CA LEU A 140 1.89 -1.84 -8.26
C LEU A 140 1.40 -0.39 -8.30
N ALA A 141 0.09 -0.17 -8.45
CA ALA A 141 -0.50 1.16 -8.46
C ALA A 141 -0.26 1.90 -7.13
N ALA A 142 -0.40 1.21 -6.00
CA ALA A 142 -0.13 1.78 -4.68
C ALA A 142 1.34 2.17 -4.50
N ALA A 143 2.27 1.32 -4.96
CA ALA A 143 3.69 1.66 -4.94
C ALA A 143 3.98 2.90 -5.79
N GLN A 144 3.42 3.00 -7.00
CA GLN A 144 3.58 4.18 -7.87
C GLN A 144 2.97 5.44 -7.26
N ASP A 145 1.81 5.33 -6.60
CA ASP A 145 1.17 6.47 -5.95
C ASP A 145 1.98 6.98 -4.75
N ALA A 146 2.54 6.06 -3.96
CA ALA A 146 3.46 6.39 -2.87
C ALA A 146 4.71 7.12 -3.34
N LEU A 147 5.15 6.92 -4.59
CA LEU A 147 6.25 7.69 -5.19
C LEU A 147 5.82 9.13 -5.52
N ARG A 148 4.58 9.34 -5.97
CA ARG A 148 4.05 10.68 -6.30
C ARG A 148 3.81 11.54 -5.06
N HIS A 149 3.47 10.91 -3.94
CA HIS A 149 3.13 11.57 -2.69
C HIS A 149 4.03 11.08 -1.54
N PRO A 150 5.35 11.39 -1.59
CA PRO A 150 6.29 10.96 -0.54
C PRO A 150 5.92 11.59 0.81
N SER A 151 5.92 10.79 1.87
CA SER A 151 5.63 11.28 3.22
C SER A 151 6.35 10.46 4.28
N ALA A 152 6.57 11.04 5.46
CA ALA A 152 7.14 10.32 6.60
C ALA A 152 6.28 9.12 7.02
N GLU A 153 4.95 9.22 6.89
CA GLU A 153 4.02 8.14 7.23
C GLU A 153 4.15 6.95 6.26
N THR A 154 4.47 7.22 4.99
CA THR A 154 4.63 6.19 3.95
C THR A 154 5.89 5.34 4.14
N VAL A 155 6.93 5.86 4.82
CA VAL A 155 8.20 5.14 5.05
C VAL A 155 7.97 3.80 5.76
N THR A 156 7.35 3.83 6.94
CA THR A 156 7.11 2.61 7.73
C THR A 156 6.17 1.63 7.02
N LEU A 157 5.24 2.14 6.21
CA LEU A 157 4.31 1.31 5.43
C LEU A 157 5.04 0.56 4.32
N LEU A 158 5.90 1.25 3.58
CA LEU A 158 6.70 0.66 2.51
C LEU A 158 7.72 -0.34 3.04
N GLU A 159 8.36 -0.07 4.17
CA GLU A 159 9.28 -1.01 4.83
C GLU A 159 8.58 -2.33 5.17
N LYS A 160 7.36 -2.27 5.72
CA LYS A 160 6.57 -3.47 6.02
C LYS A 160 6.15 -4.20 4.76
N ALA A 161 5.66 -3.49 3.75
CA ALA A 161 5.24 -4.10 2.49
C ALA A 161 6.41 -4.79 1.76
N LEU A 162 7.59 -4.15 1.75
CA LEU A 162 8.82 -4.69 1.16
C LEU A 162 9.30 -5.97 1.83
N ALA A 163 9.03 -6.17 3.12
CA ALA A 163 9.40 -7.37 3.84
C ALA A 163 8.66 -8.62 3.35
N THR A 164 7.47 -8.45 2.78
CA THR A 164 6.60 -9.54 2.32
C THR A 164 6.40 -9.60 0.81
N GLU A 165 6.65 -8.53 0.07
CA GLU A 165 6.53 -8.50 -1.38
C GLU A 165 7.48 -9.53 -2.01
N GLN A 166 7.05 -10.20 -3.07
CA GLN A 166 7.82 -11.22 -3.79
C GLN A 166 8.02 -10.86 -5.25
N ASP A 167 7.09 -10.11 -5.86
CA ASP A 167 7.19 -9.66 -7.24
C ASP A 167 8.36 -8.67 -7.39
N PRO A 168 9.32 -8.94 -8.31
CA PRO A 168 10.51 -8.11 -8.46
C PRO A 168 10.20 -6.70 -8.99
N GLU A 169 9.19 -6.55 -9.84
CA GLU A 169 8.79 -5.25 -10.40
C GLU A 169 8.17 -4.38 -9.31
N ILE A 170 7.24 -4.95 -8.53
CA ILE A 170 6.58 -4.24 -7.44
C ILE A 170 7.58 -3.92 -6.33
N ARG A 171 8.48 -4.84 -5.99
CA ARG A 171 9.54 -4.57 -5.01
C ARG A 171 10.43 -3.42 -5.45
N ALA A 172 10.82 -3.37 -6.73
CA ALA A 172 11.60 -2.25 -7.25
C ALA A 172 10.82 -0.93 -7.25
N ALA A 173 9.50 -0.96 -7.47
CA ALA A 173 8.63 0.21 -7.34
C ALA A 173 8.56 0.69 -5.88
N MET A 174 8.29 -0.20 -4.93
CA MET A 174 8.22 0.13 -3.49
C MET A 174 9.57 0.65 -2.94
N GLN A 175 10.70 0.10 -3.39
CA GLN A 175 12.03 0.59 -3.03
C GLN A 175 12.27 2.02 -3.52
N ARG A 176 11.82 2.34 -4.74
CA ARG A 176 11.88 3.72 -5.26
C ARG A 176 11.00 4.65 -4.43
N SER A 177 9.78 4.24 -4.10
CA SER A 177 8.87 5.05 -3.28
C SER A 177 9.40 5.27 -1.87
N LEU A 178 10.08 4.27 -1.31
CA LEU A 178 10.70 4.36 0.02
C LEU A 178 11.84 5.37 -0.01
N ALA A 179 12.73 5.27 -1.00
CA ALA A 179 13.80 6.24 -1.20
C ALA A 179 13.24 7.66 -1.44
N GLY A 180 12.18 7.80 -2.24
CA GLY A 180 11.48 9.08 -2.44
C GLY A 180 10.94 9.66 -1.14
N SER A 181 10.37 8.82 -0.26
CA SER A 181 9.87 9.27 1.05
C SER A 181 11.01 9.68 2.00
N GLN A 182 12.10 8.90 2.03
CA GLN A 182 13.30 9.22 2.82
C GLN A 182 14.02 10.48 2.32
N LEU A 183 13.92 10.79 1.02
CA LEU A 183 14.49 12.00 0.43
C LEU A 183 13.97 13.28 1.10
N PHE A 184 12.68 13.31 1.46
CA PHE A 184 12.07 14.50 2.09
C PHE A 184 11.99 14.40 3.62
N ALA A 185 11.79 13.20 4.16
CA ALA A 185 11.57 12.98 5.59
C ALA A 185 12.82 12.60 6.40
N GLY A 186 13.90 12.16 5.74
CA GLY A 186 15.04 11.54 6.41
C GLY A 186 16.13 12.51 6.89
N SER A 187 17.10 11.96 7.63
CA SER A 187 18.37 12.61 8.01
C SER A 187 19.22 12.93 6.78
N LYS A 188 20.30 13.71 6.95
CA LYS A 188 21.23 14.00 5.84
C LYS A 188 21.79 12.70 5.22
N GLU A 189 22.12 11.72 6.05
CA GLU A 189 22.66 10.43 5.64
C GLU A 189 21.62 9.59 4.87
N GLU A 190 20.37 9.57 5.35
CA GLU A 190 19.25 8.90 4.69
C GLU A 190 18.92 9.55 3.35
N ARG A 191 18.97 10.88 3.27
CA ARG A 191 18.81 11.63 2.02
C ARG A 191 19.90 11.30 1.02
N LEU A 192 21.17 11.23 1.45
CA LEU A 192 22.26 10.80 0.57
C LEU A 192 22.07 9.36 0.07
N ALA A 193 21.60 8.44 0.92
CA ALA A 193 21.28 7.08 0.52
C ALA A 193 20.12 7.03 -0.48
N ALA A 194 19.06 7.80 -0.24
CA ALA A 194 17.91 7.94 -1.13
C ALA A 194 18.33 8.48 -2.50
N ILE A 195 19.13 9.54 -2.56
CA ILE A 195 19.65 10.10 -3.81
C ILE A 195 20.41 9.05 -4.61
N ARG A 196 21.29 8.28 -3.96
CA ARG A 196 22.04 7.20 -4.63
C ARG A 196 21.12 6.11 -5.17
N ALA A 197 20.12 5.69 -4.40
CA ALA A 197 19.15 4.67 -4.82
C ALA A 197 18.33 5.15 -6.03
N LEU A 198 17.79 6.38 -5.95
CA LEU A 198 16.98 6.99 -6.99
C LEU A 198 17.78 7.28 -8.27
N GLY A 199 19.06 7.66 -8.15
CA GLY A 199 19.94 7.93 -9.29
C GLY A 199 20.22 6.73 -10.21
N THR A 200 19.85 5.51 -9.79
CA THR A 200 19.94 4.31 -10.63
C THR A 200 18.67 4.04 -11.45
N ALA A 201 17.58 4.77 -11.18
CA ALA A 201 16.30 4.58 -11.84
C ALA A 201 16.34 5.07 -13.30
N THR A 202 15.45 4.52 -14.12
CA THR A 202 15.19 4.99 -15.49
C THR A 202 13.72 5.42 -15.56
N ASP A 203 13.36 6.36 -14.70
CA ASP A 203 11.97 6.75 -14.43
C ASP A 203 11.84 8.28 -14.41
N PRO A 204 11.05 8.89 -15.31
CA PRO A 204 10.84 10.33 -15.33
C PRO A 204 10.24 10.88 -14.02
N GLN A 205 9.46 10.09 -13.28
CA GLN A 205 8.91 10.52 -11.99
C GLN A 205 10.00 10.70 -10.95
N VAL A 206 10.99 9.78 -10.93
CA VAL A 206 12.16 9.87 -10.05
C VAL A 206 13.00 11.10 -10.39
N LYS A 207 13.15 11.42 -11.69
CA LYS A 207 13.81 12.65 -12.12
C LYS A 207 13.11 13.89 -11.53
N ASN A 208 11.79 13.98 -11.66
CA ASN A 208 11.03 15.12 -11.15
C ASN A 208 11.18 15.29 -9.62
N LEU A 209 11.16 14.19 -8.86
CA LEU A 209 11.37 14.23 -7.40
C LEU A 209 12.76 14.73 -7.02
N LEU A 210 13.81 14.26 -7.72
CA LEU A 210 15.18 14.71 -7.47
C LEU A 210 15.38 16.18 -7.87
N ASP A 211 14.75 16.63 -8.96
CA ASP A 211 14.73 18.04 -9.35
C ASP A 211 14.04 18.88 -8.28
N GLU A 212 12.84 18.50 -7.84
CA GLU A 212 12.10 19.19 -6.77
C GLU A 212 12.93 19.27 -5.48
N PHE A 213 13.49 18.15 -5.04
CA PHE A 213 14.34 18.10 -3.85
C PHE A 213 15.57 19.01 -3.99
N ARG A 214 16.24 19.00 -5.15
CA ARG A 214 17.45 19.79 -5.39
C ARG A 214 17.19 21.31 -5.28
N TYR A 215 15.99 21.76 -5.65
CA TYR A 215 15.59 23.16 -5.56
C TYR A 215 14.81 23.50 -4.27
N SER A 216 14.82 22.60 -3.28
CA SER A 216 14.27 22.89 -1.95
C SER A 216 15.05 24.01 -1.25
N ALA A 217 14.34 24.80 -0.43
CA ALA A 217 14.95 25.90 0.31
C ALA A 217 15.98 25.39 1.33
N ASN A 218 17.11 26.10 1.48
CA ASN A 218 18.17 25.79 2.45
C ASN A 218 18.79 24.38 2.30
N ILE A 219 18.86 23.85 1.08
CA ILE A 219 19.51 22.56 0.83
C ILE A 219 21.00 22.59 1.17
N ASP A 220 21.49 21.53 1.82
CA ASP A 220 22.91 21.32 2.10
C ASP A 220 23.71 21.20 0.77
N PRO A 221 24.89 21.84 0.65
CA PRO A 221 25.68 21.82 -0.59
C PRO A 221 26.05 20.41 -1.09
N GLU A 222 26.27 19.47 -0.18
CA GLU A 222 26.58 18.08 -0.50
C GLU A 222 25.36 17.36 -1.10
N LEU A 223 24.18 17.58 -0.50
CA LEU A 223 22.91 17.06 -1.02
C LEU A 223 22.58 17.65 -2.39
N TYR A 224 22.81 18.95 -2.58
CA TYR A 224 22.62 19.61 -3.87
C TYR A 224 23.52 19.00 -4.96
N LYS A 225 24.81 18.80 -4.66
CA LYS A 225 25.76 18.17 -5.58
C LYS A 225 25.37 16.73 -5.90
N ALA A 226 25.08 15.92 -4.88
CA ALA A 226 24.71 14.53 -5.04
C ALA A 226 23.43 14.37 -5.89
N ALA A 227 22.41 15.21 -5.65
CA ALA A 227 21.19 15.22 -6.45
C ALA A 227 21.47 15.57 -7.92
N GLY A 228 22.38 16.53 -8.17
CA GLY A 228 22.81 16.87 -9.53
C GLY A 228 23.52 15.73 -10.27
N GLU A 229 24.38 14.99 -9.59
CA GLU A 229 25.03 13.80 -10.17
C GLU A 229 24.04 12.68 -10.46
N ALA A 230 23.08 12.45 -9.56
CA ALA A 230 22.01 11.48 -9.76
C ALA A 230 21.12 11.85 -10.97
N LEU A 231 20.71 13.11 -11.09
CA LEU A 231 19.94 13.61 -12.24
C LEU A 231 20.69 13.39 -13.56
N ALA A 232 21.98 13.72 -13.62
CA ALA A 232 22.80 13.50 -14.81
C ALA A 232 22.91 12.01 -15.20
N SER A 233 22.95 11.11 -14.21
CA SER A 233 22.94 9.66 -14.45
C SER A 233 21.61 9.20 -15.06
N ILE A 234 20.49 9.68 -14.52
CA ILE A 234 19.14 9.37 -15.00
C ILE A 234 18.96 9.88 -16.44
N ASP A 235 19.31 11.13 -16.71
CA ASP A 235 19.22 11.72 -18.06
C ASP A 235 20.04 10.93 -19.08
N SER A 236 21.25 10.51 -18.71
CA SER A 236 22.09 9.70 -19.58
C SER A 236 21.44 8.35 -19.91
N ARG A 237 20.87 7.66 -18.91
CA ARG A 237 20.18 6.37 -19.09
C ARG A 237 18.93 6.51 -19.96
N LEU A 238 18.09 7.51 -19.69
CA LEU A 238 16.87 7.79 -20.45
C LEU A 238 17.18 8.09 -21.92
N ARG A 239 18.26 8.86 -22.19
CA ARG A 239 18.73 9.14 -23.55
C ARG A 239 19.15 7.86 -24.28
N TRP A 240 19.96 7.02 -23.64
CA TRP A 240 20.42 5.77 -24.25
C TRP A 240 19.27 4.80 -24.51
N SER A 241 18.30 4.69 -23.59
CA SER A 241 17.11 3.87 -23.82
C SER A 241 16.26 4.39 -24.99
N GLY A 242 16.13 5.71 -25.14
CA GLY A 242 15.41 6.32 -26.27
C GLY A 242 16.08 6.04 -27.60
N ILE A 243 17.41 6.14 -27.67
CA ILE A 243 18.18 5.82 -28.89
C ILE A 243 17.99 4.35 -29.29
N ALA A 244 18.07 3.42 -28.33
CA ALA A 244 17.88 2.00 -28.59
C ALA A 244 16.46 1.68 -29.09
N ALA A 245 15.43 2.28 -28.48
CA ALA A 245 14.05 2.11 -28.89
C ALA A 245 13.80 2.65 -30.31
N ASN A 246 14.31 3.84 -30.62
CA ASN A 246 14.17 4.46 -31.94
C ASN A 246 14.87 3.64 -33.03
N LEU A 247 16.05 3.09 -32.74
CA LEU A 247 16.78 2.23 -33.69
C LEU A 247 16.00 0.94 -33.99
N PHE A 248 15.44 0.30 -32.97
CA PHE A 248 14.63 -0.90 -33.15
C PHE A 248 13.36 -0.63 -33.96
N GLN A 249 12.65 0.47 -33.66
CA GLN A 249 11.46 0.87 -34.42
C GLN A 249 11.81 1.21 -35.88
N GLY A 250 12.91 1.91 -36.12
CA GLY A 250 13.39 2.23 -37.47
C GLY A 250 13.73 0.99 -38.29
N ILE A 251 14.40 0.00 -37.67
CA ILE A 251 14.68 -1.29 -38.31
C ILE A 251 13.37 -2.06 -38.55
N SER A 252 12.45 -2.10 -37.59
CA SER A 252 11.18 -2.79 -37.72
C SER A 252 10.33 -2.22 -38.86
N LEU A 253 10.13 -0.90 -38.90
CA LEU A 253 9.38 -0.23 -39.98
C LEU A 253 10.09 -0.38 -41.34
N GLY A 254 11.42 -0.28 -41.36
CA GLY A 254 12.21 -0.52 -42.58
C GLY A 254 12.05 -1.94 -43.11
N SER A 255 12.00 -2.94 -42.23
CA SER A 255 11.82 -4.35 -42.62
C SER A 255 10.43 -4.64 -43.17
N VAL A 256 9.37 -4.05 -42.59
CA VAL A 256 7.99 -4.16 -43.10
C VAL A 256 7.84 -3.49 -44.45
N LEU A 257 8.41 -2.29 -44.63
CA LEU A 257 8.38 -1.59 -45.91
C LEU A 257 9.17 -2.33 -47.00
N LEU A 258 10.30 -2.93 -46.65
CA LEU A 258 11.06 -3.79 -47.56
C LEU A 258 10.23 -5.02 -47.98
N LEU A 259 9.56 -5.68 -47.02
CA LEU A 259 8.69 -6.83 -47.33
C LEU A 259 7.51 -6.44 -48.22
N ALA A 260 6.89 -5.28 -47.97
CA ALA A 260 5.83 -4.72 -48.81
C ALA A 260 6.31 -4.36 -50.23
N ALA A 261 7.55 -3.88 -50.38
CA ALA A 261 8.14 -3.54 -51.67
C ALA A 261 8.51 -4.78 -52.51
N ILE A 262 8.78 -5.93 -51.86
CA ILE A 262 9.11 -7.19 -52.54
C ILE A 262 7.84 -7.93 -53.02
N GLY A 263 6.65 -7.52 -52.57
CA GLY A 263 5.37 -7.92 -53.15
C GLY A 263 4.94 -9.36 -52.85
N LEU A 264 4.67 -9.64 -51.57
CA LEU A 264 4.00 -10.87 -51.12
C LEU A 264 2.47 -10.69 -51.10
#